data_AF-A0A6A6ZK50-F1
#
_entry.id   AF-A0A6A6ZK50-F1
#
_cell.length_a   1.000
_cell.length_b   1.000
_cell.length_c   1.000
_cell.angle_alpha   90.00
_cell.angle_beta   90.00
_cell.angle_gamma   90.00
#
_symmetry.space_group_name_H-M   'P 1'
#
loop_
_entity.id
_entity.type
_entity.pdbx_description
1 polymer ?
#
loop_
_entity_poly.entity_id
_entity_poly.type
_entity_poly.pdbx_seq_one_letter_code
_entity_poly.pdbx_strand_id
1 'polypeptide(L)'
;MNPCDDNGLAEEEFKKLLDREEFDRHLYAETLEELELDEDDKIGYVYKRLGSGILLLRLAMRKDRIILEVNGPLAAESVFEDLTVDLIMEGGDADTNGAAACALLGAYLGYANLPSHWTQGLAHKEWLMVKTHRIAIASG
;
A
#
# COMPACT_ATOMS: atom_id res chain seq x y z
N MET A 1 -23.07 -11.82 11.36
CA MET A 1 -22.77 -13.22 11.74
C MET A 1 -21.26 -13.33 11.67
N ASN A 2 -20.60 -13.25 12.83
CA ASN A 2 -19.15 -13.32 12.94
C ASN A 2 -18.84 -14.77 13.36
N PRO A 3 -18.13 -15.58 12.57
CA PRO A 3 -17.89 -16.99 12.90
C PRO A 3 -16.70 -17.11 13.86
N CYS A 4 -16.70 -16.32 14.93
CA CYS A 4 -15.75 -16.48 16.03
C CYS A 4 -16.48 -17.26 17.13
N ASP A 5 -16.41 -18.58 17.05
CA ASP A 5 -16.60 -19.42 18.22
C ASP A 5 -15.48 -19.10 19.22
N ASP A 6 -15.81 -19.08 20.50
CA ASP A 6 -15.01 -18.62 21.66
C ASP A 6 -13.71 -19.44 21.95
N ASN A 7 -13.20 -20.18 20.99
CA ASN A 7 -11.91 -20.83 21.08
C ASN A 7 -10.97 -20.19 20.07
N GLY A 8 -10.16 -19.23 20.54
CA GLY A 8 -9.04 -18.71 19.76
C GLY A 8 -8.24 -19.88 19.17
N LEU A 9 -7.92 -19.80 17.88
CA LEU A 9 -7.14 -20.82 17.16
C LEU A 9 -5.94 -21.21 18.01
N ALA A 10 -5.75 -22.52 18.23
CA ALA A 10 -4.59 -23.00 18.96
C ALA A 10 -3.31 -22.52 18.25
N GLU A 11 -2.27 -22.17 19.00
CA GLU A 11 -1.01 -21.64 18.45
C GLU A 11 -0.38 -22.57 17.37
N GLU A 12 -0.68 -23.86 17.46
CA GLU A 12 -0.34 -24.89 16.48
C GLU A 12 -1.12 -24.78 15.16
N GLU A 13 -2.39 -24.38 15.18
CA GLU A 13 -3.19 -24.13 13.97
C GLU A 13 -2.75 -22.82 13.30
N PHE A 14 -2.43 -21.80 14.08
CA PHE A 14 -1.84 -20.56 13.59
C PHE A 14 -0.51 -20.80 12.85
N LYS A 15 0.37 -21.63 13.42
CA LYS A 15 1.65 -22.01 12.77
C LYS A 15 1.47 -22.82 11.48
N LYS A 16 0.34 -23.52 11.31
CA LYS A 16 0.04 -24.27 10.07
C LYS A 16 -0.58 -23.37 8.99
N LEU A 17 -1.25 -22.29 9.37
CA LEU A 17 -1.94 -21.38 8.45
C LEU A 17 -1.06 -20.22 7.98
N LEU A 18 -0.12 -19.77 8.81
CA LEU A 18 0.80 -18.70 8.47
C LEU A 18 2.13 -19.30 8.01
N ASP A 19 2.34 -19.32 6.69
CA ASP A 19 3.68 -19.51 6.13
C ASP A 19 4.53 -18.28 6.48
N ARG A 20 5.38 -18.45 7.50
CA ARG A 20 6.20 -17.37 8.03
C ARG A 20 7.37 -17.02 7.12
N GLU A 21 7.90 -17.98 6.38
CA GLU A 21 8.98 -17.74 5.43
C GLU A 21 8.46 -16.92 4.26
N GLU A 22 7.31 -17.29 3.71
CA GLU A 22 6.68 -16.53 2.63
C GLU A 22 6.24 -15.13 3.10
N PHE A 23 5.73 -15.02 4.33
CA PHE A 23 5.41 -13.72 4.94
C PHE A 23 6.65 -12.82 5.05
N ASP A 24 7.73 -13.32 5.65
CA ASP A 24 8.96 -12.55 5.84
C ASP A 24 9.59 -12.17 4.49
N ARG A 25 9.54 -13.06 3.48
CA ARG A 25 10.02 -12.78 2.12
C ARG A 25 9.38 -11.51 1.54
N HIS A 26 8.06 -11.40 1.58
CA HIS A 26 7.36 -10.24 1.00
C HIS A 26 7.44 -8.99 1.89
N LEU A 27 7.44 -9.14 3.23
CA LEU A 27 7.51 -7.98 4.12
C LEU A 27 8.88 -7.30 4.11
N TYR A 28 9.95 -8.08 3.94
CA TYR A 28 11.32 -7.58 4.01
C TYR A 28 11.95 -7.34 2.64
N ALA A 29 11.27 -7.64 1.53
CA ALA A 29 11.71 -7.30 0.17
C ALA A 29 12.31 -5.89 0.09
N GLU A 30 13.44 -5.71 -0.58
CA GLU A 30 14.12 -4.41 -0.69
C GLU A 30 13.76 -3.67 -1.97
N THR A 31 13.33 -4.40 -3.00
CA THR A 31 12.96 -3.88 -4.32
C THR A 31 11.63 -4.46 -4.79
N LEU A 32 11.05 -3.86 -5.82
CA LEU A 32 9.75 -4.30 -6.37
C LEU A 32 9.88 -5.64 -7.09
N GLU A 33 11.01 -5.86 -7.76
CA GLU A 33 11.32 -7.08 -8.49
C GLU A 33 11.34 -8.31 -7.56
N GLU A 34 11.80 -8.15 -6.31
CA GLU A 34 11.79 -9.22 -5.29
C GLU A 34 10.39 -9.67 -4.88
N LEU A 35 9.35 -8.89 -5.18
CA LEU A 35 7.96 -9.28 -4.92
C LEU A 35 7.37 -10.16 -6.03
N GLU A 36 8.04 -10.24 -7.19
CA GLU A 36 7.66 -11.04 -8.35
C GLU A 36 6.17 -10.87 -8.69
N LEU A 37 5.67 -9.63 -8.78
CA LEU A 37 4.23 -9.36 -8.79
C LEU A 37 3.49 -9.99 -9.97
N ASP A 38 4.20 -10.27 -11.07
CA ASP A 38 3.73 -10.91 -12.29
C ASP A 38 3.84 -12.45 -12.30
N GLU A 39 4.25 -13.10 -11.20
CA GLU A 39 4.35 -14.57 -11.14
C GLU A 39 3.02 -15.24 -11.53
N ASP A 40 3.12 -16.21 -12.43
CA ASP A 40 2.00 -17.03 -12.88
C ASP A 40 1.29 -17.71 -11.71
N ASP A 41 -0.04 -17.86 -11.83
CA ASP A 41 -0.93 -18.51 -10.85
C ASP A 41 -0.99 -17.87 -9.44
N LYS A 42 -0.39 -16.68 -9.22
CA LYS A 42 -0.45 -15.93 -7.95
C LYS A 42 -1.18 -14.58 -8.02
N ILE A 43 -2.04 -14.39 -9.02
CA ILE A 43 -2.97 -13.25 -9.06
C ILE A 43 -3.86 -13.29 -7.80
N GLY A 44 -3.99 -12.16 -7.10
CA GLY A 44 -4.76 -12.08 -5.87
C GLY A 44 -4.03 -12.56 -4.62
N TYR A 45 -2.75 -12.91 -4.69
CA TYR A 45 -2.01 -13.44 -3.54
C TYR A 45 -1.76 -12.36 -2.47
N VAL A 46 -2.23 -12.64 -1.25
CA VAL A 46 -2.29 -11.63 -0.17
C VAL A 46 -0.92 -11.10 0.25
N TYR A 47 0.13 -11.92 0.26
CA TYR A 47 1.46 -11.47 0.67
C TYR A 47 2.13 -10.55 -0.35
N LYS A 48 1.81 -10.67 -1.64
CA LYS A 48 2.28 -9.73 -2.67
C LYS A 48 1.66 -8.35 -2.49
N ARG A 49 0.36 -8.31 -2.23
CA ARG A 49 -0.36 -7.07 -1.90
C ARG A 49 0.17 -6.41 -0.62
N LEU A 50 0.38 -7.22 0.43
CA LEU A 50 0.91 -6.75 1.71
C LEU A 50 2.35 -6.24 1.56
N GLY A 51 3.21 -7.02 0.88
CA GLY A 51 4.60 -6.67 0.59
C GLY A 51 4.71 -5.38 -0.21
N SER A 52 3.87 -5.21 -1.24
CA SER A 52 3.78 -3.97 -2.03
C SER A 52 3.53 -2.75 -1.14
N GLY A 53 2.55 -2.83 -0.24
CA GLY A 53 2.23 -1.73 0.67
C GLY A 53 3.36 -1.39 1.66
N ILE A 54 3.98 -2.42 2.26
CA ILE A 54 5.07 -2.24 3.22
C ILE A 54 6.35 -1.75 2.52
N LEU A 55 6.66 -2.25 1.33
CA LEU A 55 7.79 -1.79 0.54
C LEU A 55 7.63 -0.33 0.11
N LEU A 56 6.49 0.05 -0.49
CA LEU A 56 6.25 1.44 -0.92
C LEU A 56 6.34 2.41 0.26
N LEU A 57 5.80 2.05 1.42
CA LEU A 57 5.91 2.85 2.63
C LEU A 57 7.38 3.04 3.07
N ARG A 58 8.18 1.96 3.07
CA ARG A 58 9.61 2.03 3.39
C ARG A 58 10.38 2.89 2.38
N LEU A 59 10.10 2.73 1.08
CA LEU A 59 10.72 3.54 0.03
C LEU A 59 10.37 5.02 0.17
N ALA A 60 9.11 5.33 0.46
CA ALA A 60 8.66 6.69 0.72
C ALA A 60 9.39 7.30 1.91
N MET A 61 9.43 6.62 3.07
CA MET A 61 10.16 7.10 4.25
C MET A 61 11.65 7.33 4.00
N ARG A 62 12.28 6.51 3.14
CA ARG A 62 13.68 6.69 2.72
C ARG A 62 13.83 7.92 1.81
N LYS A 63 12.95 8.09 0.81
CA LYS A 63 12.94 9.25 -0.09
C LYS A 63 12.64 10.55 0.66
N ASP A 64 11.71 10.54 1.61
CA ASP A 64 11.31 11.70 2.42
C ASP A 64 12.48 12.24 3.25
N ARG A 65 13.30 11.35 3.83
CA ARG A 65 14.56 11.73 4.49
C ARG A 65 15.53 12.45 3.55
N ILE A 66 15.64 11.99 2.31
CA ILE A 66 16.53 12.59 1.30
C ILE A 66 15.96 13.93 0.82
N ILE A 67 14.65 14.06 0.65
CA ILE A 67 13.98 15.29 0.20
C ILE A 67 14.16 16.41 1.24
N LEU A 68 14.01 16.10 2.53
CA LEU A 68 14.26 17.03 3.64
C LEU A 68 15.71 17.54 3.67
N GLU A 69 16.66 16.77 3.14
CA GLU A 69 18.08 17.14 3.09
C GLU A 69 18.46 17.95 1.83
N VAL A 70 17.70 17.83 0.72
CA VAL A 70 18.20 18.28 -0.59
C VAL A 70 17.33 19.31 -1.33
N ASN A 71 15.97 19.31 -1.30
CA ASN A 71 15.17 20.31 -2.07
C ASN A 71 13.69 20.45 -1.64
N GLY A 72 13.07 21.61 -1.95
CA GLY A 72 11.74 22.06 -1.51
C GLY A 72 10.49 21.35 -2.09
N PRO A 73 9.28 21.93 -1.89
CA PRO A 73 7.98 21.23 -1.91
C PRO A 73 7.57 20.49 -3.20
N LEU A 74 8.19 20.79 -4.35
CA LEU A 74 7.89 20.12 -5.62
C LEU A 74 8.32 18.64 -5.65
N ALA A 75 9.21 18.23 -4.73
CA ALA A 75 9.72 16.87 -4.65
C ALA A 75 8.78 15.88 -3.95
N ALA A 76 7.80 16.36 -3.17
CA ALA A 76 6.89 15.47 -2.42
C ALA A 76 5.77 14.90 -3.31
N GLU A 77 5.20 15.70 -4.21
CA GLU A 77 4.19 15.22 -5.19
C GLU A 77 4.76 14.12 -6.09
N SER A 78 6.04 14.19 -6.46
CA SER A 78 6.68 13.15 -7.28
C SER A 78 6.84 11.83 -6.53
N VAL A 79 6.96 11.81 -5.19
CA VAL A 79 7.14 10.54 -4.45
C VAL A 79 5.91 9.64 -4.59
N PHE A 80 4.70 10.18 -4.44
CA PHE A 80 3.49 9.37 -4.57
C PHE A 80 3.36 8.82 -5.98
N GLU A 81 3.54 9.69 -6.98
CA GLU A 81 3.44 9.34 -8.40
C GLU A 81 4.48 8.32 -8.83
N ASP A 82 5.76 8.60 -8.60
CA ASP A 82 6.88 7.75 -9.00
C ASP A 82 6.70 6.33 -8.43
N LEU A 83 6.47 6.21 -7.12
CA LEU A 83 6.33 4.91 -6.47
C LEU A 83 5.08 4.16 -6.91
N THR A 84 3.99 4.87 -7.19
CA THR A 84 2.76 4.26 -7.69
C THR A 84 2.96 3.75 -9.12
N VAL A 85 3.56 4.55 -9.99
CA VAL A 85 3.85 4.16 -11.37
C VAL A 85 4.78 2.97 -11.39
N ASP A 86 5.88 3.01 -10.63
CA ASP A 86 6.84 1.90 -10.52
C ASP A 86 6.11 0.61 -10.12
N LEU A 87 5.26 0.64 -9.08
CA LEU A 87 4.48 -0.53 -8.65
C LEU A 87 3.52 -1.06 -9.73
N ILE A 88 2.81 -0.18 -10.44
CA ILE A 88 1.86 -0.60 -11.48
C ILE A 88 2.59 -1.23 -12.67
N MET A 89 3.81 -0.78 -12.96
CA MET A 89 4.61 -1.31 -14.06
C MET A 89 5.16 -2.72 -13.79
N GLU A 90 5.16 -3.20 -12.55
CA GLU A 90 5.45 -4.60 -12.20
C GLU A 90 4.34 -5.58 -12.63
N GLY A 91 3.17 -5.09 -13.03
CA GLY A 91 2.09 -5.94 -13.55
C GLY A 91 1.41 -6.82 -12.49
N GLY A 92 0.96 -8.01 -12.90
CA GLY A 92 0.18 -8.93 -12.07
C GLY A 92 -1.19 -8.37 -11.67
N ASP A 93 -1.53 -8.49 -10.38
CA ASP A 93 -2.77 -7.95 -9.76
C ASP A 93 -2.61 -6.45 -9.43
N ALA A 94 -2.23 -5.66 -10.45
CA ALA A 94 -1.75 -4.28 -10.30
C ALA A 94 -2.80 -3.33 -9.69
N ASP A 95 -4.07 -3.47 -10.05
CA ASP A 95 -5.16 -2.65 -9.50
C ASP A 95 -5.32 -2.87 -8.00
N THR A 96 -5.24 -4.12 -7.57
CA THR A 96 -5.38 -4.53 -6.19
C THR A 96 -4.14 -4.20 -5.35
N ASN A 97 -2.95 -4.47 -5.88
CA ASN A 97 -1.67 -4.09 -5.26
C ASN A 97 -1.58 -2.57 -5.13
N GLY A 98 -1.88 -1.85 -6.21
CA GLY A 98 -1.93 -0.39 -6.25
C GLY A 98 -2.92 0.17 -5.24
N ALA A 99 -4.15 -0.33 -5.18
CA ALA A 99 -5.17 0.16 -4.24
C ALA A 99 -4.72 0.03 -2.78
N ALA A 100 -4.17 -1.11 -2.39
CA ALA A 100 -3.72 -1.34 -1.01
C ALA A 100 -2.46 -0.54 -0.68
N ALA A 101 -1.46 -0.54 -1.56
CA ALA A 101 -0.20 0.13 -1.33
C ALA A 101 -0.35 1.66 -1.34
N CYS A 102 -1.12 2.21 -2.28
CA CYS A 102 -1.39 3.64 -2.37
C CYS A 102 -2.25 4.15 -1.20
N ALA A 103 -3.09 3.30 -0.58
CA ALA A 103 -3.82 3.68 0.62
C ALA A 103 -2.86 3.94 1.80
N LEU A 104 -1.86 3.08 2.00
CA LEU A 104 -0.83 3.27 3.02
C LEU A 104 0.07 4.46 2.69
N LEU A 105 0.54 4.54 1.44
CA LEU A 105 1.40 5.62 0.97
C LEU A 105 0.71 7.00 1.08
N GLY A 106 -0.55 7.10 0.66
CA GLY A 106 -1.34 8.32 0.75
C GLY A 106 -1.69 8.71 2.19
N ALA A 107 -1.88 7.73 3.09
CA ALA A 107 -2.04 8.00 4.51
C ALA A 107 -0.76 8.57 5.15
N TYR A 108 0.41 8.12 4.69
CA TYR A 108 1.71 8.64 5.13
C TYR A 108 2.01 10.04 4.57
N LEU A 109 1.88 10.24 3.26
CA LEU A 109 2.21 11.52 2.60
C LEU A 109 1.14 12.60 2.83
N GLY A 110 -0.12 12.21 3.02
CA GLY A 110 -1.25 13.11 3.18
C GLY A 110 -1.83 13.64 1.86
N TYR A 111 -3.12 13.95 1.88
CA TYR A 111 -3.90 14.33 0.70
C TYR A 111 -3.33 15.51 -0.11
N ALA A 112 -2.71 16.48 0.58
CA ALA A 112 -2.15 17.67 -0.05
C ALA A 112 -0.91 17.39 -0.93
N ASN A 113 -0.26 16.24 -0.73
CA ASN A 113 0.93 15.82 -1.48
C ASN A 113 0.60 14.79 -2.56
N LEU A 114 -0.68 14.55 -2.86
CA LEU A 114 -1.07 13.71 -3.98
C LEU A 114 -0.98 14.48 -5.30
N PRO A 115 -0.61 13.83 -6.42
CA PRO A 115 -0.51 14.50 -7.72
C PRO A 115 -1.82 15.18 -8.09
N SER A 116 -1.77 16.50 -8.26
CA SER A 116 -2.96 17.31 -8.49
C SER A 116 -3.73 16.86 -9.74
N HIS A 117 -3.03 16.45 -10.79
CA HIS A 117 -3.64 15.97 -12.02
C HIS A 117 -4.34 14.61 -11.88
N TRP A 118 -3.91 13.74 -10.95
CA TRP A 118 -4.63 12.50 -10.62
C TRP A 118 -5.86 12.79 -9.78
N THR A 119 -5.73 13.64 -8.76
CA THR A 119 -6.87 13.97 -7.90
C THR A 119 -7.94 14.76 -8.63
N GLN A 120 -7.60 15.53 -9.67
CA GLN A 120 -8.56 16.23 -10.53
C GLN A 120 -9.25 15.30 -11.52
N GLY A 121 -8.59 14.22 -11.96
CA GLY A 121 -9.15 13.20 -12.86
C GLY A 121 -9.98 12.11 -12.17
N LEU A 122 -10.05 12.10 -10.84
CA LEU A 122 -10.68 11.02 -10.07
C LEU A 122 -12.20 11.00 -10.28
N ALA A 123 -12.72 9.89 -10.83
CA ALA A 123 -14.15 9.66 -10.95
C ALA A 123 -14.83 9.67 -9.57
N HIS A 124 -15.96 10.36 -9.46
CA HIS A 124 -16.74 10.48 -8.22
C HIS A 124 -15.96 11.05 -7.02
N LYS A 125 -14.97 11.92 -7.27
CA LYS A 125 -14.16 12.58 -6.24
C LYS A 125 -14.99 13.16 -5.10
N GLU A 126 -16.02 13.94 -5.41
CA GLU A 126 -16.84 14.61 -4.40
C GLU A 126 -17.52 13.61 -3.47
N TRP A 127 -18.04 12.51 -4.03
CA TRP A 127 -18.66 11.44 -3.25
C TRP A 127 -17.65 10.78 -2.30
N LEU A 128 -16.45 10.48 -2.79
CA LEU A 128 -15.39 9.86 -1.97
C LEU A 128 -14.91 10.80 -0.87
N MET A 129 -14.73 12.08 -1.18
CA MET A 129 -14.32 13.10 -0.20
C MET A 129 -15.35 13.26 0.91
N VAL A 130 -16.65 13.25 0.58
CA VAL A 130 -17.72 13.30 1.60
C VAL A 130 -17.67 12.07 2.51
N LYS A 131 -17.44 10.87 1.97
CA LYS A 131 -17.33 9.65 2.77
C LYS A 131 -16.12 9.71 3.71
N THR A 132 -14.96 10.08 3.17
CA THR A 132 -13.70 10.16 3.91
C THR A 132 -13.79 11.20 5.04
N HIS A 133 -14.34 12.38 4.76
CA HIS A 133 -14.52 13.43 5.76
C HIS A 133 -15.46 13.00 6.90
N ARG A 134 -16.55 12.29 6.58
CA ARG A 134 -17.46 11.75 7.60
C ARG A 134 -16.79 10.74 8.52
N ILE A 135 -15.94 9.87 7.96
CA ILE A 135 -15.18 8.90 8.75
C ILE A 135 -14.16 9.63 9.64
N ALA A 136 -13.41 10.59 9.09
CA ALA A 136 -12.44 11.37 9.86
C ALA A 136 -13.08 12.06 11.08
N ILE A 137 -14.23 12.72 10.90
CA ILE A 137 -14.97 13.34 12.02
C ILE A 137 -15.44 12.29 13.04
N ALA A 138 -15.90 11.13 12.58
CA ALA A 138 -16.38 10.08 13.48
C ALA A 138 -15.24 9.40 14.27
N SER A 139 -14.01 9.45 13.76
CA SER A 139 -12.83 8.81 14.36
C SER A 139 -12.10 9.68 15.39
N GLY A 140 -12.35 11.00 15.45
CA GLY A 140 -11.81 11.91 16.46
C GLY A 140 -11.14 13.15 15.88
#